data_AF-A0A1Q7HIL6-F1
#
_entry.id   AF-A0A1Q7HIL6-F1
#
_cell.length_a   1.000
_cell.length_b   1.000
_cell.length_c   1.000
_cell.angle_alpha   90.00
_cell.angle_beta   90.00
_cell.angle_gamma   90.00
#
_symmetry.space_group_name_H-M   'P 1'
#
loop_
_entity.id
_entity.type
_entity.pdbx_description
1 polymer ?
#
loop_
_entity_poly.entity_id
_entity_poly.type
_entity_poly.pdbx_seq_one_letter_code
_entity_poly.pdbx_strand_id
1 'polypeptide(L)' 'MYVRADGRTRSLPVGWTSIAPEDPFVNVAAGRAPFRLEDLLALTALLRDIRPRQAREGDARVK' A
#
# COMPACT_ATOMS: atom_id res chain seq x y z
N MET A 1 4.93 -13.93 19.09
CA MET A 1 5.57 -13.16 20.17
C MET A 1 6.62 -12.27 19.52
N TYR A 2 6.75 -11.00 19.91
CA TYR A 2 7.81 -10.12 19.41
C TYR A 2 8.52 -9.43 20.58
N VAL A 3 9.79 -9.08 20.39
CA VAL A 3 10.61 -8.40 21.39
C VAL A 3 10.57 -6.90 21.12
N ARG A 4 10.27 -6.10 22.14
CA ARG A 4 10.35 -4.64 22.08
C ARG A 4 11.77 -4.16 22.35
N ALA A 5 12.03 -2.89 22.02
CA ALA A 5 13.30 -2.23 22.30
C ALA A 5 13.68 -2.20 23.81
N ASP A 6 12.70 -2.32 24.71
CA ASP A 6 12.91 -2.44 26.16
C ASP A 6 13.25 -3.88 26.62
N GLY A 7 13.44 -4.81 25.67
CA GLY A 7 13.75 -6.21 25.93
C GLY A 7 12.57 -7.06 26.39
N ARG A 8 11.36 -6.48 26.52
CA ARG A 8 10.18 -7.23 26.95
C ARG A 8 9.48 -7.88 25.78
N THR A 9 9.01 -9.10 26.00
CA THR A 9 8.27 -9.84 24.97
C THR A 9 6.78 -9.62 25.10
N ARG A 10 6.10 -9.36 23.97
CA ARG A 10 4.65 -9.15 23.92
C ARG A 10 3.99 -10.10 22.92
N SER A 11 2.73 -10.43 23.19
CA SER A 11 1.85 -11.08 22.23
C SER A 11 1.18 -10.04 21.34
N LEU A 12 0.99 -10.40 20.07
CA LEU A 12 0.15 -9.70 19.12
C LEU A 12 -0.72 -10.76 18.46
N PRO A 13 -2.01 -10.49 18.18
CA PRO A 13 -2.81 -11.38 17.36
C PRO A 13 -2.09 -11.68 16.05
N VAL A 14 -2.03 -12.96 15.67
CA VAL A 14 -1.34 -13.39 14.45
C VAL A 14 -1.90 -12.66 13.22
N GLY A 15 -3.21 -12.45 13.15
CA GLY A 15 -3.90 -11.69 12.10
C GLY A 15 -3.46 -10.23 11.94
N TRP A 16 -2.70 -9.67 12.88
CA TRP A 16 -2.14 -8.31 12.77
C TRP A 16 -0.67 -8.32 12.35
N THR A 17 -0.13 -9.49 12.03
CA THR A 17 1.25 -9.68 11.58
C THR A 17 1.24 -10.28 10.18
N SER A 18 2.35 -10.14 9.49
CA SER A 18 2.62 -10.87 8.24
C SER A 18 2.81 -12.39 8.42
N ILE A 19 2.71 -12.91 9.65
CA ILE A 19 2.80 -14.35 9.94
C ILE A 19 1.44 -15.03 9.74
N ALA A 20 0.34 -14.26 9.69
CA ALA A 20 -0.97 -14.84 9.41
C ALA A 20 -0.97 -15.58 8.07
N PRO A 21 -1.67 -16.72 7.97
CA PRO A 21 -1.92 -17.34 6.70
C PRO A 21 -2.69 -16.36 5.80
N GLU A 22 -2.44 -16.46 4.49
CA GLU A 22 -3.12 -15.63 3.50
C GLU A 22 -4.63 -15.88 3.53
N ASP A 23 -5.41 -14.80 3.43
CA ASP A 23 -6.86 -14.87 3.53
C ASP A 23 -7.44 -15.71 2.36
N PRO A 24 -8.31 -16.72 2.64
CA PRO A 24 -8.89 -17.55 1.59
C PRO A 24 -9.63 -16.76 0.51
N PHE A 25 -10.25 -15.63 0.85
CA PHE A 25 -10.85 -14.72 -0.12
C PHE A 25 -9.80 -14.11 -1.04
N VAL A 26 -8.64 -13.69 -0.51
CA VAL A 26 -7.53 -13.17 -1.32
C VAL A 26 -7.03 -14.23 -2.30
N ASN A 27 -6.88 -15.47 -1.82
CA ASN A 27 -6.48 -16.61 -2.64
C ASN A 27 -7.49 -16.91 -3.77
N VAL A 28 -8.79 -16.99 -3.45
CA VAL A 28 -9.85 -17.26 -4.43
C VAL A 28 -10.04 -16.09 -5.39
N ALA A 29 -9.93 -14.86 -4.89
CA ALA A 29 -10.03 -13.66 -5.70
C ALA A 29 -8.94 -13.63 -6.76
N ALA A 30 -7.75 -14.18 -6.52
CA ALA A 30 -6.68 -14.35 -7.53
C ALA A 30 -6.43 -13.10 -8.40
N GLY A 31 -6.54 -11.91 -7.80
CA GLY A 31 -6.39 -10.64 -8.51
C GLY A 31 -7.57 -10.15 -9.34
N ARG A 32 -8.77 -10.71 -9.13
CA ARG A 32 -10.02 -10.32 -9.82
C ARG A 32 -10.70 -9.09 -9.21
N ALA A 33 -10.15 -8.53 -8.14
CA ALA A 33 -10.64 -7.28 -7.59
C ALA A 33 -10.31 -6.12 -8.55
N PRO A 34 -11.29 -5.28 -8.93
CA PRO A 34 -11.05 -4.16 -9.84
C PRO A 34 -10.01 -3.14 -9.32
N PHE A 35 -9.86 -3.03 -8.00
CA PHE A 35 -8.92 -2.15 -7.34
C PHE A 35 -8.11 -2.93 -6.29
N ARG A 36 -6.97 -3.49 -6.69
CA ARG A 36 -6.01 -4.09 -5.75
C ARG A 36 -5.10 -3.02 -5.18
N LEU A 37 -4.71 -3.17 -3.91
CA LEU A 37 -3.82 -2.22 -3.25
C LEU A 37 -2.48 -2.13 -3.99
N GLU A 38 -1.92 -3.25 -4.43
CA GLU A 38 -0.65 -3.33 -5.15
C GLU A 38 -0.72 -2.58 -6.48
N ASP A 39 -1.81 -2.78 -7.23
CA ASP A 39 -2.05 -2.12 -8.51
C ASP A 39 -2.26 -0.62 -8.33
N LEU A 40 -2.97 -0.20 -7.27
CA LEU A 40 -3.13 1.21 -6.93
C LEU A 40 -1.79 1.86 -6.55
N LEU A 41 -0.96 1.18 -5.76
CA LEU A 41 0.38 1.68 -5.41
C LEU A 41 1.26 1.82 -6.66
N ALA A 42 1.27 0.81 -7.54
CA ALA A 42 1.97 0.87 -8.81
C ALA A 42 1.45 2.04 -9.68
N LEU A 43 0.13 2.22 -9.75
CA LEU A 43 -0.49 3.35 -10.44
C LEU A 43 -0.05 4.69 -9.85
N THR A 44 0.02 4.81 -8.52
CA THR A 44 0.49 6.06 -7.90
C THR A 44 1.94 6.39 -8.25
N ALA A 45 2.82 5.38 -8.36
CA ALA A 45 4.19 5.57 -8.80
C ALA A 45 4.23 6.08 -10.25
N LEU A 46 3.49 5.44 -11.16
CA LEU A 46 3.38 5.88 -12.55
C LEU A 46 2.83 7.31 -12.67
N LEU A 47 1.80 7.65 -11.88
CA LEU A 47 1.21 8.99 -11.88
C LEU A 47 2.16 10.06 -11.32
N ARG A 48 3.13 9.71 -10.48
CA ARG A 48 4.20 10.63 -10.04
C ARG A 48 5.18 10.89 -11.18
N ASP A 49 5.56 9.85 -11.91
CA ASP A 49 6.50 9.95 -13.02
C ASP A 49 5.91 10.67 -14.25
N ILE A 50 4.61 10.54 -14.48
CA ILE A 50 3.87 11.22 -15.56
C ILE A 50 3.58 12.70 -15.23
N ARG A 51 3.68 13.11 -13.97
CA ARG A 51 3.38 14.49 -13.53
C ARG A 51 4.52 15.55 -13.59
N PRO A 52 5.36 15.67 -14.65
CA PRO A 52 6.17 16.89 -14.85
C PRO A 52 5.45 18.07 -15.55
N ARG A 53 4.22 17.92 -16.07
CA ARG A 53 3.56 18.93 -16.93
C ARG A 53 2.55 19.85 -16.22
N GLN A 54 1.78 19.31 -15.28
CA GLN A 54 0.58 19.98 -14.73
C GLN A 54 0.91 21.10 -13.74
N ALA A 55 2.06 21.01 -13.04
CA ALA A 55 2.52 22.05 -12.11
C ALA A 55 2.97 23.33 -12.82
N ARG A 56 3.39 23.27 -14.09
CA ARG A 56 3.78 24.47 -14.87
C ARG A 56 2.61 25.16 -15.55
N GLU A 57 1.51 24.44 -15.80
CA GLU A 57 0.35 24.96 -16.51
C GLU A 57 -0.64 25.64 -15.55
N GLY A 58 -0.71 25.18 -14.29
CA GLY A 58 -1.46 25.86 -13.21
C GLY A 58 -0.84 27.20 -12.79
N ASP A 59 0.48 27.31 -12.79
CA ASP A 59 1.21 28.56 -12.46
C ASP A 59 1.12 29.62 -13.56
N ALA A 60 0.91 29.20 -14.82
CA ALA A 60 0.79 30.11 -15.97
C ALA A 60 -0.62 30.69 -16.17
N ARG A 61 -1.66 30.11 -15.55
CA ARG A 61 -3.05 30.61 -15.62
C ARG A 61 -3.45 31.49 -14.44
N VAL A 62 -2.60 31.64 -13.44
CA VAL A 62 -2.80 32.52 -12.27
C VAL A 62 -2.06 33.86 -12.44
N LYS A 63 -1.46 34.12 -13.60
CA LYS A 63 -0.75 35.37 -13.90
C LYS A 63 -1.44 36.19 -14.98
#